data_AF-A0A937T0D2-F1
#
_entry.id   AF-A0A937T0D2-F1
#
_cell.length_a   1.000
_cell.length_b   1.000
_cell.length_c   1.000
_cell.angle_alpha   90.00
_cell.angle_beta   90.00
_cell.angle_gamma   90.00
#
_symmetry.space_group_name_H-M   'P 1'
#
loop_
_entity.id
_entity.type
_entity.pdbx_description
1 polymer ?
#
loop_
_entity_poly.entity_id
_entity_poly.type
_entity_poly.pdbx_seq_one_letter_code
_entity_poly.pdbx_strand_id
1 'polypeptide(L)'
;MSLYIGLGIGLFIILLFLITGCAHKKDDTAVPKLEWSGKPTLHQVRSATLREKMRSLKVLMFDNIYDELQFDEERSRQAASIAETAKAMAEVALNISDVNQELNLNADHARVFRNYAYQMKNQALALEEAARLEKSDVYPSMIRDIVKTCNGCHSKF
;
A
#
# COMPACT_ATOMS: atom_id res chain seq x y z
N MET A 1 -56.57 -23.50 -38.82
CA MET A 1 -56.11 -22.49 -37.85
C MET A 1 -56.53 -22.99 -36.48
N SER A 2 -55.63 -23.04 -35.50
CA SER A 2 -55.73 -23.80 -34.24
C SER A 2 -55.46 -25.30 -34.44
N LEU A 3 -54.47 -25.96 -33.85
CA LEU A 3 -53.94 -25.78 -32.51
C LEU A 3 -52.49 -26.34 -32.43
N TYR A 4 -51.56 -25.78 -33.22
CA TYR A 4 -50.09 -25.92 -33.03
C TYR A 4 -49.62 -25.19 -31.74
N ILE A 5 -50.44 -25.20 -30.69
CA ILE A 5 -50.26 -24.38 -29.48
C ILE A 5 -49.74 -25.23 -28.30
N GLY A 6 -49.81 -26.57 -28.40
CA GLY A 6 -49.43 -27.45 -27.29
C GLY A 6 -47.94 -27.75 -27.13
N LEU A 7 -47.15 -27.70 -28.22
CA LEU A 7 -45.74 -28.15 -28.18
C LEU A 7 -44.73 -27.02 -27.88
N GLY A 8 -45.15 -25.75 -27.97
CA GLY A 8 -44.27 -24.59 -27.74
C GLY A 8 -44.21 -24.13 -26.28
N ILE A 9 -45.21 -24.50 -25.47
CA ILE A 9 -45.33 -24.01 -24.08
C ILE A 9 -44.48 -24.87 -23.12
N GLY A 10 -44.31 -26.16 -23.40
CA GLY A 10 -43.47 -27.05 -22.59
C GLY A 10 -41.98 -26.75 -22.67
N LEU A 11 -41.49 -26.31 -23.84
CA LEU A 11 -40.07 -25.98 -24.02
C LEU A 11 -39.70 -24.63 -23.38
N PHE A 12 -40.66 -23.71 -23.21
CA PHE A 12 -40.43 -22.39 -22.63
C PHE A 12 -40.37 -22.41 -21.10
N ILE A 13 -41.04 -23.37 -20.44
CA ILE A 13 -41.05 -23.49 -18.97
C ILE A 13 -39.73 -24.07 -18.43
N ILE A 14 -39.03 -24.91 -19.19
CA ILE A 14 -37.73 -25.48 -18.78
C ILE A 14 -36.60 -24.45 -18.89
N LEU A 15 -36.71 -23.46 -19.78
CA LEU A 15 -35.69 -22.43 -19.96
C LEU A 15 -35.69 -21.36 -18.86
N LEU A 16 -36.79 -21.21 -18.11
CA LEU A 16 -36.95 -20.20 -17.05
C LEU A 16 -36.35 -20.60 -15.70
N PHE A 17 -35.95 -21.86 -15.52
CA PHE A 17 -35.42 -22.37 -14.24
C PHE A 17 -33.89 -22.36 -14.13
N LEU A 18 -33.15 -21.91 -15.16
CA LEU A 18 -31.68 -21.86 -15.12
C LEU A 18 -31.09 -20.54 -14.59
N ILE A 19 -31.92 -19.60 -14.11
CA ILE A 19 -31.47 -18.28 -13.65
C ILE A 19 -31.49 -18.07 -12.13
N THR A 20 -31.85 -19.08 -11.35
CA THR A 20 -31.73 -19.03 -9.88
C THR A 20 -30.47 -19.76 -9.44
N GLY A 21 -29.37 -19.03 -9.17
CA GLY A 21 -28.21 -19.69 -8.56
C GLY A 21 -26.91 -18.93 -8.35
N CYS A 22 -26.76 -17.65 -8.70
CA CYS A 22 -25.64 -16.87 -8.14
C CYS A 22 -26.04 -16.40 -6.73
N ALA A 23 -25.92 -17.29 -5.76
CA ALA A 23 -25.81 -16.89 -4.35
C ALA A 23 -24.50 -16.11 -4.21
N HIS A 24 -24.56 -14.81 -4.52
CA HIS A 24 -23.52 -13.85 -4.20
C HIS A 24 -23.45 -13.84 -2.68
N LYS A 25 -22.47 -14.59 -2.14
CA LYS A 25 -22.10 -14.56 -0.74
C LYS A 25 -21.82 -13.10 -0.44
N LYS A 26 -22.73 -12.45 0.27
CA LYS A 26 -22.59 -11.07 0.72
C LYS A 26 -21.38 -11.10 1.64
N ASP A 27 -20.23 -10.65 1.14
CA ASP A 27 -19.03 -10.47 1.93
C ASP A 27 -19.38 -9.38 2.95
N ASP A 28 -19.73 -9.79 4.17
CA ASP A 28 -19.89 -8.92 5.34
C ASP A 28 -18.50 -8.44 5.85
N THR A 29 -17.62 -8.06 4.91
CA THR A 29 -16.36 -7.36 5.17
C THR A 29 -16.43 -5.93 4.67
N ALA A 30 -17.62 -5.31 4.73
CA ALA A 30 -17.72 -3.87 4.55
C ALA A 30 -16.95 -3.22 5.71
N VAL A 31 -15.70 -2.83 5.44
CA VAL A 31 -14.91 -1.97 6.31
C VAL A 31 -15.81 -0.77 6.64
N PRO A 32 -16.03 -0.46 7.93
CA PRO A 32 -16.90 0.64 8.31
C PRO A 32 -16.50 1.89 7.54
N LYS A 33 -17.43 2.39 6.71
CA LYS A 33 -17.20 3.59 5.92
C LYS A 33 -17.05 4.74 6.93
N LEU A 34 -15.85 5.29 7.03
CA LEU A 34 -15.53 6.40 7.94
C LEU A 34 -16.56 7.53 7.73
N GLU A 35 -17.29 7.89 8.79
CA GLU A 35 -17.99 9.17 8.80
C GLU A 35 -16.94 10.29 8.65
N TRP A 36 -17.15 11.16 7.66
CA TRP A 36 -16.26 12.27 7.43
C TRP A 36 -16.39 13.28 8.57
N SER A 37 -15.45 13.25 9.51
CA SER A 37 -15.41 14.13 10.69
C SER A 37 -14.93 15.56 10.38
N GLY A 38 -14.62 15.87 9.12
CA GLY A 38 -14.05 17.14 8.70
C GLY A 38 -12.58 17.35 9.11
N LYS A 39 -11.99 16.43 9.88
CA LYS A 39 -10.59 16.47 10.31
C LYS A 39 -9.83 15.27 9.75
N PRO A 40 -8.57 15.45 9.29
CA PRO A 40 -7.77 14.32 8.83
C PRO A 40 -7.55 13.31 9.95
N THR A 41 -7.65 12.01 9.65
CA THR A 41 -7.26 10.96 10.61
C THR A 41 -5.75 10.96 10.80
N LEU A 42 -5.26 10.45 11.93
CA LEU A 42 -3.83 10.35 12.20
C LEU A 42 -3.14 9.43 11.18
N HIS A 43 -3.85 8.42 10.68
CA HIS A 43 -3.40 7.60 9.56
C HIS A 43 -3.15 8.44 8.29
N GLN A 44 -4.10 9.31 7.93
CA GLN A 44 -3.98 10.15 6.73
C GLN A 44 -2.78 11.11 6.82
N VAL A 45 -2.55 11.72 7.98
CA VAL A 45 -1.39 12.59 8.22
C VAL A 45 -0.09 11.80 8.05
N ARG A 46 0.04 10.65 8.71
CA ARG A 46 1.24 9.81 8.64
C ARG A 46 1.47 9.25 7.24
N SER A 47 0.41 8.86 6.53
CA SER A 47 0.46 8.43 5.13
C SER A 47 0.93 9.56 4.20
N ALA A 48 0.52 10.80 4.45
CA ALA A 48 0.99 11.96 3.70
C ALA A 48 2.48 12.22 3.94
N THR A 49 2.94 12.17 5.19
CA THR A 49 4.37 12.28 5.54
C THR A 49 5.20 11.18 4.88
N LEU A 50 4.74 9.92 4.89
CA LEU A 50 5.45 8.83 4.20
C LEU A 50 5.54 9.07 2.69
N ARG A 51 4.46 9.55 2.05
CA ARG A 51 4.48 9.90 0.62
C ARG A 51 5.45 11.03 0.29
N GLU A 52 5.60 12.00 1.18
CA GLU A 52 6.60 13.05 1.05
C GLU A 52 8.01 12.49 1.10
N LYS A 53 8.34 11.67 2.10
CA LYS A 53 9.66 11.04 2.21
C LYS A 53 9.98 10.12 1.03
N MET A 54 8.98 9.40 0.51
CA MET A 54 9.14 8.62 -0.72
C MET A 54 9.46 9.48 -1.94
N ARG A 55 8.87 10.69 -2.03
CA ARG A 55 9.21 11.64 -3.10
C ARG A 55 10.64 12.13 -2.96
N SER A 56 11.08 12.46 -1.74
CA SER A 56 12.48 12.83 -1.45
C SER A 56 13.45 11.72 -1.85
N LEU A 57 13.17 10.46 -1.48
CA LEU A 57 13.99 9.32 -1.92
C LEU A 57 14.09 9.21 -3.44
N LYS A 58 12.97 9.41 -4.15
CA LYS A 58 12.97 9.35 -5.62
C LYS A 58 13.87 10.43 -6.23
N VAL A 59 13.77 11.66 -5.76
CA VAL A 59 14.65 12.76 -6.21
C VAL A 59 16.11 12.41 -5.93
N LEU A 60 16.41 11.98 -4.70
CA LEU A 60 17.75 11.58 -4.29
C LEU A 60 18.32 10.40 -5.07
N MET A 61 17.53 9.59 -5.76
CA MET A 61 18.04 8.42 -6.49
C MET A 61 18.27 8.63 -7.99
N PHE A 62 17.44 9.47 -8.61
CA PHE A 62 17.28 9.46 -10.06
C PHE A 62 17.67 10.78 -10.74
N ASP A 63 17.79 11.86 -9.98
CA ASP A 63 18.34 13.10 -10.47
C ASP A 63 19.81 13.12 -10.04
N ASN A 64 20.75 12.93 -10.99
CA ASN A 64 21.94 13.78 -11.17
C ASN A 64 23.00 13.19 -12.12
N ILE A 65 23.62 14.09 -12.89
CA ILE A 65 24.79 13.86 -13.75
C ILE A 65 25.92 14.70 -13.14
N TYR A 66 27.00 14.07 -12.67
CA TYR A 66 28.13 14.74 -12.03
C TYR A 66 29.44 14.42 -12.73
N ASP A 67 30.41 15.34 -12.64
CA ASP A 67 31.79 15.18 -13.11
C ASP A 67 32.61 14.31 -12.13
N GLU A 68 33.58 13.52 -12.60
CA GLU A 68 34.21 12.42 -11.84
C GLU A 68 34.77 12.81 -10.45
N LEU A 69 35.33 14.02 -10.32
CA LEU A 69 35.92 14.49 -9.05
C LEU A 69 34.88 15.00 -8.04
N GLN A 70 33.72 15.45 -8.53
CA GLN A 70 32.58 15.84 -7.69
C GLN A 70 31.77 14.62 -7.25
N PHE A 71 32.04 13.46 -7.86
CA PHE A 71 31.21 12.27 -7.74
C PHE A 71 31.28 11.61 -6.36
N ASP A 72 32.45 11.55 -5.70
CA ASP A 72 32.61 10.82 -4.45
C ASP A 72 32.06 11.59 -3.23
N GLU A 73 32.37 12.89 -3.10
CA GLU A 73 31.82 13.72 -2.02
C GLU A 73 30.30 13.83 -2.15
N GLU A 74 29.80 13.98 -3.37
CA GLU A 74 28.38 14.08 -3.63
C GLU A 74 27.65 12.75 -3.42
N ARG A 75 28.25 11.62 -3.80
CA ARG A 75 27.72 10.28 -3.50
C ARG A 75 27.61 10.05 -2.00
N SER A 76 28.59 10.50 -1.21
CA SER A 76 28.54 10.40 0.25
C SER A 76 27.45 11.31 0.85
N ARG A 77 27.30 12.54 0.35
CA ARG A 77 26.18 13.44 0.73
C ARG A 77 24.81 12.84 0.40
N GLN A 78 24.68 12.25 -0.77
CA GLN A 78 23.46 11.58 -1.23
C GLN A 78 23.14 10.37 -0.36
N ALA A 79 24.14 9.54 -0.03
CA ALA A 79 23.99 8.42 0.88
C ALA A 79 23.53 8.87 2.27
N ALA A 80 24.13 9.93 2.83
CA ALA A 80 23.69 10.51 4.11
C ALA A 80 22.23 11.00 4.06
N SER A 81 21.84 11.66 2.96
CA SER A 81 20.46 12.15 2.77
C SER A 81 19.44 11.01 2.65
N ILE A 82 19.82 9.92 1.98
CA ILE A 82 19.01 8.71 1.89
C ILE A 82 18.88 8.07 3.27
N ALA A 83 19.97 7.97 4.04
CA ALA A 83 19.96 7.39 5.38
C ALA A 83 19.02 8.17 6.31
N GLU A 84 19.12 9.50 6.34
CA GLU A 84 18.25 10.36 7.13
C GLU A 84 16.78 10.21 6.73
N THR A 85 16.49 10.19 5.43
CA THR A 85 15.12 10.03 4.92
C THR A 85 14.55 8.66 5.29
N ALA A 86 15.35 7.60 5.16
CA ALA A 86 14.95 6.24 5.49
C ALA A 86 14.70 6.08 7.00
N LYS A 87 15.55 6.66 7.85
CA LYS A 87 15.33 6.71 9.30
C LYS A 87 14.02 7.41 9.66
N ALA A 88 13.75 8.57 9.09
CA ALA A 88 12.51 9.30 9.32
C ALA A 88 11.27 8.48 8.87
N MET A 89 11.38 7.71 7.78
CA MET A 89 10.31 6.80 7.37
C MET A 89 10.08 5.68 8.38
N ALA A 90 11.14 5.09 8.95
CA ALA A 90 11.03 4.06 9.97
C ALA A 90 10.32 4.58 11.23
N GLU A 91 10.64 5.81 11.66
CA GLU A 91 10.00 6.47 12.80
C GLU A 91 8.50 6.70 12.58
N VAL A 92 8.11 7.13 11.38
CA VAL A 92 6.68 7.30 11.03
C VAL A 92 5.98 5.94 10.98
N ALA A 93 6.62 4.92 10.40
CA ALA A 93 6.07 3.57 10.29
C ALA A 93 5.89 2.88 11.65
N LEU A 94 6.76 3.16 12.63
CA LEU A 94 6.63 2.64 13.99
C LEU A 94 5.32 3.08 14.66
N ASN A 95 4.95 4.33 14.43
CA ASN A 95 3.81 4.93 15.10
C ASN A 95 2.49 4.66 14.35
N ILE A 96 2.53 4.37 13.03
CA ILE A 96 1.33 4.27 12.19
C ILE A 96 0.31 3.23 12.68
N SER A 97 0.74 2.20 13.41
CA SER A 97 -0.11 1.16 13.99
C SER A 97 -1.02 1.63 15.13
N ASP A 98 -0.75 2.78 15.72
CA ASP A 98 -1.48 3.29 16.90
C ASP A 98 -2.90 3.79 16.55
N VAL A 99 -3.23 3.83 15.26
CA VAL A 99 -4.51 4.34 14.73
C VAL A 99 -5.58 3.27 14.56
N ASN A 100 -5.38 2.06 15.11
CA ASN A 100 -6.32 0.94 14.94
C ASN A 100 -7.76 1.30 15.35
N GLN A 101 -7.92 2.14 16.39
CA GLN A 101 -9.23 2.63 16.82
C GLN A 101 -9.85 3.61 15.81
N GLU A 102 -9.04 4.43 15.15
CA GLU A 102 -9.53 5.37 14.12
C GLU A 102 -9.98 4.65 12.85
N LEU A 103 -9.33 3.54 12.52
CA LEU A 103 -9.62 2.76 11.32
C LEU A 103 -10.76 1.74 11.53
N ASN A 104 -11.32 1.62 12.73
CA ASN A 104 -12.38 0.66 13.08
C ASN A 104 -12.10 -0.78 12.56
N LEU A 105 -10.83 -1.20 12.63
CA LEU A 105 -10.41 -2.50 12.11
C LEU A 105 -10.82 -3.62 13.07
N ASN A 106 -11.34 -4.72 12.52
CA ASN A 106 -11.47 -5.96 13.28
C ASN A 106 -10.08 -6.54 13.63
N ALA A 107 -10.03 -7.56 14.49
CA ALA A 107 -8.77 -8.12 14.99
C ALA A 107 -7.84 -8.65 13.88
N ASP A 108 -8.41 -9.24 12.83
CA ASP A 108 -7.65 -9.77 11.69
C ASP A 108 -7.06 -8.66 10.83
N HIS A 109 -7.87 -7.67 10.47
CA HIS A 109 -7.45 -6.50 9.73
C HIS A 109 -6.40 -5.68 10.48
N ALA A 110 -6.59 -5.48 11.79
CA ALA A 110 -5.62 -4.78 12.63
C ALA A 110 -4.27 -5.53 12.69
N ARG A 111 -4.30 -6.87 12.74
CA ARG A 111 -3.06 -7.68 12.65
C ARG A 111 -2.36 -7.49 11.32
N VAL A 112 -3.09 -7.54 10.20
CA VAL A 112 -2.53 -7.35 8.85
C VAL A 112 -1.98 -5.94 8.67
N PHE A 113 -2.69 -4.91 9.14
CA PHE A 113 -2.25 -3.51 9.12
C PHE A 113 -0.94 -3.32 9.90
N ARG A 114 -0.87 -3.84 11.13
CA ARG A 114 0.37 -3.81 11.94
C ARG A 114 1.53 -4.54 11.26
N ASN A 115 1.26 -5.63 10.56
CA ASN A 115 2.28 -6.35 9.82
C ASN A 115 2.85 -5.49 8.67
N TYR A 116 2.02 -4.77 7.92
CA TYR A 116 2.52 -3.82 6.90
C TYR A 116 3.34 -2.69 7.52
N ALA A 117 2.90 -2.11 8.65
CA ALA A 117 3.65 -1.10 9.38
C ALA A 117 5.03 -1.60 9.81
N TYR A 118 5.08 -2.81 10.36
CA TYR A 118 6.33 -3.45 10.79
C TYR A 118 7.27 -3.76 9.62
N GLN A 119 6.73 -4.29 8.50
CA GLN A 119 7.51 -4.52 7.28
C GLN A 119 8.11 -3.23 6.74
N MET A 120 7.30 -2.16 6.67
CA MET A 120 7.74 -0.84 6.21
C MET A 120 8.88 -0.30 7.08
N LYS A 121 8.73 -0.37 8.41
CA LYS A 121 9.78 0.04 9.35
C LYS A 121 11.08 -0.71 9.08
N ASN A 122 11.03 -2.03 8.98
CA ASN A 122 12.23 -2.84 8.79
C ASN A 122 12.90 -2.59 7.44
N GLN A 123 12.13 -2.41 6.38
CA GLN A 123 12.65 -2.07 5.05
C GLN A 123 13.31 -0.69 5.04
N ALA A 124 12.72 0.29 5.74
CA ALA A 124 13.29 1.62 5.89
C ALA A 124 14.61 1.59 6.70
N LEU A 125 14.68 0.83 7.80
CA LEU A 125 15.93 0.64 8.56
C LEU A 125 17.00 -0.10 7.75
N ALA A 126 16.62 -1.07 6.91
CA ALA A 126 17.56 -1.76 6.03
C ALA A 126 18.14 -0.81 4.96
N LEU A 127 17.31 0.09 4.42
CA LEU A 127 17.76 1.13 3.50
C LEU A 127 18.66 2.15 4.19
N GLU A 128 18.34 2.57 5.41
CA GLU A 128 19.21 3.44 6.23
C GLU A 128 20.59 2.82 6.40
N GLU A 129 20.66 1.55 6.81
CA GLU A 129 21.93 0.87 7.02
C GLU A 129 22.71 0.69 5.71
N ALA A 130 22.03 0.31 4.62
CA ALA A 130 22.67 0.25 3.31
C ALA A 130 23.25 1.60 2.89
N ALA A 131 22.53 2.69 3.18
CA ALA A 131 22.96 4.04 2.89
C ALA A 131 24.17 4.47 3.74
N ARG A 132 24.16 4.15 5.04
CA ARG A 132 25.29 4.40 5.94
C ARG A 132 26.55 3.62 5.55
N LEU A 133 26.38 2.44 4.95
CA LEU A 133 27.46 1.61 4.42
C LEU A 133 27.82 1.95 2.96
N GLU A 134 27.20 2.97 2.37
CA GLU A 134 27.38 3.41 0.98
C GLU A 134 27.17 2.32 -0.09
N LYS A 135 26.33 1.32 0.22
CA LYS A 135 25.99 0.19 -0.67
C LYS A 135 24.93 0.59 -1.71
N SER A 136 25.30 1.52 -2.59
CA SER A 136 24.38 2.14 -3.54
C SER A 136 23.77 1.18 -4.58
N ASP A 137 24.43 0.05 -4.86
CA ASP A 137 23.96 -0.99 -5.77
C ASP A 137 22.64 -1.63 -5.33
N VAL A 138 22.37 -1.70 -4.02
CA VAL A 138 21.16 -2.35 -3.49
C VAL A 138 19.96 -1.40 -3.37
N TYR A 139 20.16 -0.07 -3.38
CA TYR A 139 19.09 0.92 -3.14
C TYR A 139 17.87 0.75 -4.06
N PRO A 140 18.02 0.52 -5.40
CA PRO A 140 16.85 0.38 -6.27
C PRO A 140 15.95 -0.80 -5.90
N SER A 141 16.53 -1.90 -5.42
CA SER A 141 15.76 -3.07 -4.99
C SER A 141 15.01 -2.81 -3.69
N MET A 142 15.69 -2.25 -2.69
CA MET A 142 15.12 -1.91 -1.39
C MET A 142 13.97 -0.90 -1.53
N ILE A 143 14.12 0.10 -2.38
CA ILE A 143 13.09 1.12 -2.60
C ILE A 143 11.88 0.56 -3.34
N ARG A 144 12.06 -0.38 -4.28
CA ARG A 144 10.93 -1.11 -4.88
C ARG A 144 10.16 -1.92 -3.84
N ASP A 145 10.86 -2.57 -2.92
CA ASP A 145 10.22 -3.36 -1.85
C ASP A 145 9.42 -2.47 -0.88
N ILE A 146 9.96 -1.29 -0.54
CA ILE A 146 9.25 -0.26 0.21
C ILE A 146 7.96 0.17 -0.52
N VAL A 147 8.05 0.49 -1.82
CA VAL A 147 6.89 0.87 -2.64
C VAL A 147 5.83 -0.24 -2.66
N LYS A 148 6.26 -1.50 -2.79
CA LYS A 148 5.37 -2.66 -2.77
C LYS A 148 4.62 -2.78 -1.44
N THR A 149 5.29 -2.55 -0.31
CA THR A 149 4.67 -2.55 1.02
C THR A 149 3.66 -1.41 1.17
N CYS A 150 4.02 -0.18 0.74
CA CYS A 150 3.11 0.97 0.72
C CYS A 150 1.83 0.68 -0.09
N ASN A 151 1.99 0.18 -1.32
CA ASN A 151 0.86 -0.16 -2.18
C ASN A 151 0.02 -1.30 -1.62
N GLY A 152 0.66 -2.32 -1.04
CA GLY A 152 -0.03 -3.44 -0.40
C GLY A 152 -0.91 -3.00 0.76
N CYS A 153 -0.41 -2.11 1.61
CA CYS A 153 -1.17 -1.52 2.71
C CYS A 153 -2.37 -0.70 2.18
N HIS A 154 -2.13 0.27 1.29
CA HIS A 154 -3.16 1.17 0.77
C HIS A 154 -4.20 0.48 -0.15
N SER A 155 -3.86 -0.69 -0.70
CA SER A 155 -4.85 -1.50 -1.44
C SER A 155 -5.87 -2.18 -0.52
N LYS A 156 -5.57 -2.28 0.79
CA LYS A 156 -6.36 -3.00 1.78
C LYS A 156 -7.00 -2.09 2.83
N PHE A 157 -6.40 -0.94 3.13
CA PHE A 157 -6.79 0.00 4.18
C PHE A 157 -6.68 1.43 3.67
#